data_AF-A0A7W7K5U8-F1
#
_entry.id   AF-A0A7W7K5U8-F1
#
_cell.length_a   1.000
_cell.length_b   1.000
_cell.length_c   1.000
_cell.angle_alpha   90.00
_cell.angle_beta   90.00
_cell.angle_gamma   90.00
#
_symmetry.space_group_name_H-M   'P 1'
#
loop_
_entity.id
_entity.type
_entity.pdbx_description
1 polymer ?
#
loop_
_entity_poly.entity_id
_entity_poly.type
_entity_poly.pdbx_seq_one_letter_code
_entity_poly.pdbx_strand_id
1 'polypeptide(L)' 'MNRSVRKGLFRTEVPGIGECARVDMRAGDAAPYLDREMYVILGFEPAFESLPRKERPERRRLPA' A
#
# COMPACT_ATOMS: atom_id res chain seq x y z
N MET A 1 2.73 -20.77 15.21
CA MET A 1 2.19 -20.23 13.94
C MET A 1 2.49 -18.74 13.90
N ASN A 2 3.57 -18.31 13.25
CA ASN A 2 3.80 -16.88 13.01
C ASN A 2 4.29 -16.74 11.55
N ARG A 3 3.35 -16.86 10.60
CA ARG A 3 3.65 -16.63 9.19
C ARG A 3 3.76 -15.12 8.99
N SER A 4 4.99 -14.64 8.95
CA SER A 4 5.38 -13.28 8.58
C SER A 4 4.49 -12.77 7.45
N VAL A 5 3.75 -11.70 7.72
CA VAL A 5 2.81 -11.04 6.79
C VAL A 5 3.60 -10.55 5.57
N ARG A 6 3.75 -11.41 4.56
CA ARG A 6 4.25 -11.06 3.23
C ARG A 6 3.08 -11.18 2.26
N LYS A 7 2.31 -10.12 2.07
CA LYS A 7 1.36 -10.01 0.96
C LYS A 7 1.19 -8.56 0.48
N GLY A 8 1.74 -8.30 -0.70
CA GLY A 8 1.06 -7.62 -1.80
C GLY A 8 0.66 -6.17 -1.59
N LEU A 9 -0.47 -5.91 -0.93
CA LEU A 9 -1.19 -4.65 -0.99
C LEU A 9 -1.67 -4.23 0.42
N PHE A 10 -1.52 -2.95 0.74
CA PHE A 10 -1.89 -2.40 2.05
C PHE A 10 -2.36 -0.95 1.91
N ARG A 11 -3.14 -0.46 2.87
CA ARG A 11 -3.49 0.96 2.96
C ARG A 11 -2.51 1.71 3.85
N THR A 12 -2.16 2.93 3.48
CA THR A 12 -1.26 3.82 4.22
C THR A 12 -1.65 5.27 3.99
N GLU A 13 -0.99 6.19 4.68
CA GLU A 13 -1.20 7.62 4.53
C GLU A 13 0.14 8.29 4.19
N VAL A 14 0.14 9.12 3.15
CA VAL A 14 1.36 9.78 2.66
C VAL A 14 1.15 11.30 2.67
N PRO A 15 2.07 12.08 3.28
CA PRO A 15 1.99 13.54 3.22
C PRO A 15 1.92 14.04 1.78
N GLY A 16 0.90 14.86 1.48
CA GLY A 16 0.64 15.41 0.15
C GLY A 16 -0.23 14.55 -0.78
N ILE A 17 -0.51 13.29 -0.41
CA ILE A 17 -1.40 12.38 -1.18
C ILE A 17 -2.65 12.01 -0.35
N GLY A 18 -2.51 11.86 0.97
CA GLY A 18 -3.58 11.37 1.84
C GLY A 18 -3.59 9.85 1.93
N GLU A 19 -4.78 9.27 2.13
CA GLU A 19 -4.97 7.82 2.21
C GLU A 19 -4.81 7.15 0.84
N CYS A 20 -3.98 6.12 0.78
CA CYS A 20 -3.68 5.42 -0.46
C CYS A 20 -3.43 3.92 -0.25
N ALA A 21 -3.68 3.14 -1.30
CA ALA A 21 -3.32 1.75 -1.42
C ALA A 21 -1.91 1.67 -2.02
N ARG A 22 -1.08 0.79 -1.46
CA ARG A 22 0.31 0.64 -1.85
C ARG A 22 0.69 -0.83 -1.95
N VAL A 23 1.39 -1.16 -3.01
CA VAL A 23 2.00 -2.47 -3.20
C VAL A 23 3.33 -2.55 -2.43
N ASP A 24 3.55 -3.67 -1.74
CA ASP A 24 4.83 -4.00 -1.10
C ASP A 24 5.91 -4.14 -2.17
N MET A 25 7.04 -3.46 -2.01
CA MET A 25 8.10 -3.42 -3.04
C MET A 25 8.68 -4.80 -3.36
N ARG A 26 8.49 -5.79 -2.48
CA ARG A 26 8.92 -7.17 -2.73
C ARG A 26 7.93 -7.98 -3.56
N ALA A 27 6.73 -7.45 -3.80
CA ALA A 27 5.67 -8.12 -4.55
C ALA A 27 5.77 -7.91 -6.07
N GLY A 28 6.67 -7.04 -6.54
CA GLY A 28 6.95 -6.82 -7.96
C GLY A 28 7.35 -5.38 -8.27
N ASP A 29 7.59 -5.10 -9.55
CA ASP A 29 8.10 -3.80 -10.04
C ASP A 29 7.03 -2.70 -10.08
N ALA A 30 5.77 -3.05 -9.83
CA ALA A 30 4.68 -2.11 -9.72
C ALA A 30 4.74 -1.44 -8.33
N ALA A 31 5.31 -0.25 -8.27
CA ALA A 31 5.27 0.63 -7.11
C ALA A 31 4.22 1.77 -7.23
N PRO A 32 2.94 1.53 -7.60
CA PRO A 32 1.95 2.59 -7.58
C PRO A 32 1.51 2.87 -6.14
N TYR A 33 1.57 4.14 -5.76
CA TYR A 33 0.62 4.68 -4.78
C TYR A 33 -0.65 4.95 -5.55
N LEU A 34 -1.75 4.36 -5.11
CA LEU A 34 -3.07 4.65 -5.67
C LEU A 34 -3.90 5.32 -4.58
N ASP A 35 -4.30 6.55 -4.81
CA ASP A 35 -5.23 7.27 -3.96
C ASP A 35 -6.52 6.47 -3.73
N ARG A 36 -7.13 6.66 -2.57
CA ARG A 36 -8.34 5.92 -2.18
C ARG A 36 -9.46 6.07 -3.21
N GLU A 37 -9.71 7.29 -3.66
CA GLU A 37 -10.81 7.58 -4.58
C GLU A 37 -10.63 6.82 -5.90
N MET A 38 -9.45 6.87 -6.50
CA MET A 38 -9.14 6.09 -7.70
C MET A 38 -9.21 4.58 -7.46
N TYR A 39 -8.73 4.08 -6.31
CA TYR A 39 -8.83 2.65 -5.98
C TYR A 39 -10.29 2.17 -5.98
N VAL A 40 -11.19 2.97 -5.40
CA VAL A 40 -12.62 2.69 -5.34
C VAL A 40 -13.28 2.81 -6.73
N ILE A 41 -12.96 3.87 -7.49
CA ILE A 41 -13.51 4.08 -8.84
C ILE A 41 -13.15 2.93 -9.79
N LEU A 42 -11.90 2.44 -9.71
CA LEU A 42 -11.43 1.34 -10.55
C LEU A 42 -11.97 -0.03 -10.12
N GLY A 43 -12.64 -0.12 -8.97
CA GLY A 43 -13.29 -1.35 -8.50
C GLY A 43 -12.31 -2.47 -8.16
N PHE A 44 -11.13 -2.13 -7.61
CA PHE A 44 -10.16 -3.15 -7.21
C PHE A 44 -10.64 -3.98 -6.03
N GLU A 45 -10.27 -5.27 -6.06
CA GLU A 45 -10.49 -6.21 -4.96
C GLU A 45 -9.16 -6.59 -4.30
N PRO A 46 -9.10 -6.72 -2.95
CA PRO A 46 -10.22 -6.56 -2.02
C PRO A 46 -10.54 -5.08 -1.73
N ALA A 47 -11.76 -4.77 -1.29
CA ALA A 47 -12.18 -3.41 -0.96
C ALA A 47 -11.14 -2.64 -0.11
N PHE A 48 -10.95 -1.36 -0.39
CA PHE A 48 -9.91 -0.52 0.23
C PHE A 48 -9.91 -0.59 1.76
N GLU A 49 -11.10 -0.57 2.37
CA GLU A 49 -11.29 -0.59 3.82
C GLU A 49 -10.88 -1.92 4.47
N SER A 50 -10.83 -3.00 3.68
CA SER A 50 -10.40 -4.33 4.12
C SER A 50 -8.88 -4.51 4.04
N LEU A 51 -8.16 -3.60 3.37
CA LEU A 51 -6.71 -3.67 3.26
C LEU A 51 -6.06 -3.51 4.64
N PRO A 52 -4.97 -4.25 4.91
CA PRO A 52 -4.21 -4.07 6.14
C PRO A 52 -3.64 -2.65 6.18
N ARG A 53 -3.79 -1.95 7.33
CA ARG A 53 -3.21 -0.61 7.53
C ARG A 53 -1.74 -0.74 7.91
N LYS A 54 -0.85 -0.04 7.21
CA LYS A 54 0.54 0.17 7.64
C LYS A 54 0.74 1.66 7.95
N GLU A 55 0.97 1.97 9.22
CA GLU A 55 1.19 3.34 9.70
C GLU A 55 2.53 3.94 9.28
N ARG A 56 3.51 3.08 8.98
CA ARG A 56 4.83 3.53 8.54
C ARG A 56 5.00 3.15 7.07
N PRO A 57 5.07 4.12 6.14
CA PRO A 57 5.63 3.82 4.84
C PRO A 57 7.05 3.28 5.09
N GLU A 58 7.40 2.14 4.51
CA GLU A 58 8.76 1.61 4.58
C GLU A 58 9.72 2.76 4.26
N ARG A 59 10.56 3.13 5.23
CA ARG A 59 11.61 4.13 5.04
C ARG A 59 12.40 3.69 3.81
N ARG A 60 12.26 4.39 2.69
CA ARG A 60 13.23 4.36 1.61
C ARG A 60 14.57 4.63 2.29
N ARG A 61 15.46 3.63 2.35
CA ARG A 61 16.89 3.93 2.38
C ARG A 61 17.15 4.57 1.03
N LEU A 62 17.07 5.90 0.96
CA LEU A 62 17.68 6.63 -0.13
C LEU A 62 19.18 6.26 -0.07
N PRO A 63 19.79 5.77 -1.15
CA PRO A 63 21.24 5.66 -1.18
C PRO A 63 21.82 7.06 -0.94
N ALA A 64 22.82 7.10 -0.05
CA ALA A 64 23.55 8.32 0.31
C ALA A 64 24.31 8.90 -0.90
#